data_AF-A0A2V5WQP7-F1
#
_entry.id   AF-A0A2V5WQP7-F1
#
_cell.length_a   1.000
_cell.length_b   1.000
_cell.length_c   1.000
_cell.angle_alpha   90.00
_cell.angle_beta   90.00
_cell.angle_gamma   90.00
#
_symmetry.space_group_name_H-M   'P 1'
#
loop_
_entity.id
_entity.type
_entity.pdbx_description
1 polymer ?
#
loop_
_entity_poly.entity_id
_entity_poly.type
_entity_poly.pdbx_seq_one_letter_code
_entity_poly.pdbx_strand_id
1 'polypeptide(L)'
;MKKSVHCLSLVFSLACVLILPARGLASDWPQWRGPDRTDVSRETGLLKEWPTGGPKRLWLYKNAGNGYSGPAIVNGKLFTMGTRDGAEILIALNANTGEELWTASIGPVVKFDRGGGPRGTPTVDGDYIYALGGQGNLICAAVADGKAVWRVAMADLGGKTPNWGYAESVLVDADKVVCTPGGDKGAIAALDKTMGKVVWQSKEFTDPAHYASIIVAEHSGTREYIQLTPQHVVGVSATDGSVLWKSPFPGRVAVIPTPIFHDGCVYVTAGYGAGSKLVKLGADNQISDVYENKEMKNHHGGVVLVGDDLYGYSDGVGWLCQDFKTGKEVWSEKKALGKGALGCADGMLYCLEEDSGTVVLAEASPKGWKAHGRFKLDPQSKIRDPQGRIWTHPVISNGKLYLRDQDIIYCYDVKQG
;
A
#
# COMPACT_ATOMS: atom_id res chain seq x y z
N MET A 1 -29.59 49.78 -66.27
CA MET A 1 -30.04 50.37 -64.98
C MET A 1 -30.23 49.26 -63.96
N LYS A 2 -29.60 49.43 -62.78
CA LYS A 2 -29.75 48.66 -61.53
C LYS A 2 -29.32 47.18 -61.54
N LYS A 3 -28.10 46.91 -61.06
CA LYS A 3 -27.77 45.66 -60.36
C LYS A 3 -27.12 46.00 -59.02
N SER A 4 -27.68 45.42 -57.96
CA SER A 4 -27.49 45.72 -56.55
C SER A 4 -26.09 45.37 -56.02
N VAL A 5 -25.58 46.26 -55.17
CA VAL A 5 -24.50 45.99 -54.22
C VAL A 5 -25.08 45.15 -53.07
N HIS A 6 -24.54 43.96 -52.80
CA HIS A 6 -24.81 43.21 -51.57
C HIS A 6 -23.58 43.34 -50.66
N CYS A 7 -23.78 44.04 -49.54
CA CYS A 7 -22.82 44.18 -48.46
C CYS A 7 -22.87 42.92 -47.60
N LEU A 8 -21.79 42.13 -47.58
CA LEU A 8 -21.68 40.94 -46.73
C LEU A 8 -21.17 41.40 -45.35
N SER A 9 -22.06 41.42 -44.36
CA SER A 9 -21.70 41.70 -42.96
C SER A 9 -21.03 40.47 -42.35
N LEU A 10 -19.73 40.56 -42.04
CA LEU A 10 -19.02 39.56 -41.23
C LEU A 10 -19.49 39.68 -39.77
N VAL A 11 -20.22 38.68 -39.28
CA VAL A 11 -20.50 38.51 -37.84
C VAL A 11 -19.32 37.76 -37.23
N PHE A 12 -18.45 38.47 -36.52
CA PHE A 12 -17.43 37.86 -35.67
C PHE A 12 -18.11 37.37 -34.37
N SER A 13 -18.48 36.09 -34.33
CA SER A 13 -18.87 35.43 -33.08
C SER A 13 -17.61 35.21 -32.22
N LEU A 14 -17.46 36.02 -31.19
CA LEU A 14 -16.43 35.86 -30.16
C LEU A 14 -16.78 34.63 -29.31
N ALA A 15 -16.18 33.48 -29.63
CA ALA A 15 -16.31 32.28 -28.81
C ALA A 15 -15.52 32.47 -27.51
N CYS A 16 -16.21 32.82 -26.41
CA CYS A 16 -15.67 32.74 -25.07
C CYS A 16 -15.35 31.27 -24.74
N VAL A 17 -14.09 30.86 -24.90
CA VAL A 17 -13.58 29.60 -24.37
C VAL A 17 -13.54 29.75 -22.84
N LEU A 18 -14.57 29.21 -22.18
CA LEU A 18 -14.55 28.99 -20.73
C LEU A 18 -13.46 27.96 -20.43
N ILE A 19 -12.29 28.44 -20.01
CA ILE A 19 -11.27 27.60 -19.38
C ILE A 19 -11.84 27.22 -18.02
N LEU A 20 -12.50 26.06 -17.96
CA LEU A 20 -12.82 25.43 -16.68
C LEU A 20 -11.48 25.23 -15.95
N PRO A 21 -11.32 25.70 -14.70
CA PRO A 21 -10.15 25.36 -13.93
C PRO A 21 -10.11 23.83 -13.88
N ALA A 22 -8.97 23.24 -14.27
CA ALA A 22 -8.70 21.86 -13.97
C ALA A 22 -8.92 21.71 -12.47
N ARG A 23 -10.04 21.10 -12.07
CA ARG A 23 -10.21 20.63 -10.70
C ARG A 23 -8.99 19.75 -10.50
N GLY A 24 -8.03 20.21 -9.69
CA GLY A 24 -6.89 19.39 -9.32
C GLY A 24 -7.48 18.05 -8.92
N LEU A 25 -7.19 17.01 -9.71
CA LEU A 25 -7.71 15.68 -9.43
C LEU A 25 -7.29 15.40 -8.00
N ALA A 26 -8.28 15.13 -7.13
CA ALA A 26 -8.00 14.66 -5.79
C ALA A 26 -6.99 13.51 -5.93
N SER A 27 -5.87 13.58 -5.21
CA SER A 27 -4.87 12.53 -5.27
C SER A 27 -5.34 11.37 -4.41
N ASP A 28 -6.37 10.68 -4.90
CA ASP A 28 -6.96 9.52 -4.26
C ASP A 28 -5.89 8.45 -4.03
N TRP A 29 -6.04 7.75 -2.91
CA TRP A 29 -5.18 6.67 -2.45
C TRP A 29 -6.04 5.43 -2.20
N PRO A 30 -6.56 4.79 -3.26
CA PRO A 30 -7.68 3.84 -3.14
C PRO A 30 -7.30 2.51 -2.51
N GLN A 31 -6.02 2.23 -2.31
CA GLN A 31 -5.53 0.91 -1.90
C GLN A 31 -4.17 0.98 -1.21
N TRP A 32 -3.70 -0.19 -0.76
CA TRP A 32 -2.35 -0.38 -0.24
C TRP A 32 -1.29 0.23 -1.13
N ARG A 33 -0.44 1.07 -0.54
CA ARG A 33 0.65 1.75 -1.23
C ARG A 33 0.24 2.65 -2.41
N GLY A 34 -1.02 3.07 -2.43
CA GLY A 34 -1.54 4.05 -3.38
C GLY A 34 -2.00 3.43 -4.70
N PRO A 35 -2.41 4.26 -5.68
CA PRO A 35 -2.97 3.78 -6.94
C PRO A 35 -2.01 2.85 -7.70
N ASP A 36 -0.70 3.08 -7.61
CA ASP A 36 0.36 2.31 -8.28
C ASP A 36 1.01 1.24 -7.37
N ARG A 37 0.56 1.10 -6.11
CA ARG A 37 1.15 0.23 -5.09
C ARG A 37 2.65 0.47 -4.77
N THR A 38 3.13 1.71 -4.91
CA THR A 38 4.55 2.08 -4.73
C THR A 38 4.89 2.77 -3.41
N ASP A 39 3.90 3.25 -2.65
CA ASP A 39 4.04 4.17 -1.51
C ASP A 39 4.63 5.54 -1.89
N VAL A 40 4.60 5.88 -3.19
CA VAL A 40 5.04 7.18 -3.71
C VAL A 40 3.82 7.98 -4.17
N SER A 41 3.46 9.01 -3.42
CA SER A 41 2.46 9.99 -3.82
C SER A 41 3.02 10.91 -4.91
N ARG A 42 2.21 11.15 -5.94
CA ARG A 42 2.52 12.06 -7.05
C ARG A 42 2.22 13.53 -6.72
N GLU A 43 1.72 13.81 -5.52
CA GLU A 43 1.46 15.18 -5.09
C GLU A 43 2.75 16.01 -5.04
N THR A 44 2.58 17.30 -5.33
CA THR A 44 3.63 18.31 -5.27
C THR A 44 3.11 19.52 -4.50
N GLY A 45 4.00 20.44 -4.12
CA GLY A 45 3.63 21.60 -3.30
C GLY A 45 3.33 21.19 -1.86
N LEU A 46 4.10 20.24 -1.34
CA LEU A 46 4.04 19.80 0.05
C LEU A 46 5.16 20.46 0.87
N LEU A 47 4.96 20.55 2.19
CA LEU A 47 5.96 21.08 3.11
C LEU A 47 7.29 20.33 2.98
N LYS A 48 8.36 21.08 2.71
CA LYS A 48 9.74 20.56 2.68
C LYS A 48 10.43 20.59 4.04
N GLU A 49 9.91 21.40 4.95
CA GLU A 49 10.38 21.54 6.31
C GLU A 49 9.17 21.63 7.23
N TRP A 50 9.23 20.93 8.37
CA TRP A 50 8.17 21.00 9.38
C TRP A 50 8.54 21.97 10.50
N PRO A 51 7.57 22.71 11.05
CA PRO A 51 7.82 23.54 12.22
C PRO A 51 8.11 22.66 13.45
N THR A 52 8.62 23.29 14.52
CA THR A 52 8.79 22.62 15.81
C THR A 52 7.47 22.02 16.28
N GLY A 53 7.46 20.72 16.57
CA GLY A 53 6.24 19.98 16.94
C GLY A 53 5.50 19.33 15.77
N GLY A 54 5.98 19.50 14.53
CA GLY A 54 5.43 18.85 13.35
C GLY A 54 4.36 19.65 12.62
N PRO A 55 3.83 19.11 11.51
CA PRO A 55 2.77 19.75 10.74
C PRO A 55 1.50 19.96 11.59
N LYS A 56 0.64 20.89 11.14
CA LYS A 56 -0.62 21.19 11.86
C LYS A 56 -1.52 19.96 11.87
N ARG A 57 -1.87 19.46 13.05
CA ARG A 57 -2.89 18.40 13.19
C ARG A 57 -4.26 18.97 12.85
N LEU A 58 -4.96 18.32 11.92
CA LEU A 58 -6.32 18.68 11.49
C LEU A 58 -7.36 18.02 12.37
N TRP A 59 -7.23 16.71 12.61
CA TRP A 59 -8.16 15.95 13.43
C TRP A 59 -7.52 14.67 14.00
N LEU A 60 -8.22 14.07 14.96
CA LEU A 60 -7.93 12.76 15.55
C LEU A 60 -9.21 11.93 15.58
N TYR A 61 -9.09 10.66 15.25
CA TYR A 61 -10.13 9.66 15.49
C TYR A 61 -9.57 8.59 16.43
N LYS A 62 -10.25 8.32 17.55
CA LYS A 62 -9.72 7.49 18.66
C LYS A 62 -10.50 6.20 18.89
N ASN A 63 -11.28 5.78 17.91
CA ASN A 63 -12.20 4.66 18.04
C ASN A 63 -12.00 3.59 16.95
N ALA A 64 -10.78 3.47 16.43
CA ALA A 64 -10.45 2.46 15.43
C ALA A 64 -10.26 1.06 16.05
N GLY A 65 -9.96 0.99 17.34
CA GLY A 65 -9.56 -0.24 18.01
C GLY A 65 -8.23 -0.82 17.50
N ASN A 66 -7.91 -2.05 17.93
CA ASN A 66 -6.65 -2.70 17.55
C ASN A 66 -6.58 -2.95 16.04
N GLY A 67 -5.37 -2.92 15.51
CA GLY A 67 -5.11 -3.23 14.12
C GLY A 67 -4.01 -2.37 13.52
N TYR A 68 -3.56 -2.81 12.35
CA TYR A 68 -2.44 -2.22 11.61
C TYR A 68 -2.85 -1.71 10.23
N SER A 69 -4.13 -1.85 9.88
CA SER A 69 -4.69 -1.47 8.59
C SER A 69 -4.37 -0.02 8.24
N GLY A 70 -3.82 0.17 7.04
CA GLY A 70 -3.64 1.50 6.45
C GLY A 70 -4.96 2.13 6.02
N PRO A 71 -4.96 3.45 5.76
CA PRO A 71 -6.10 4.13 5.18
C PRO A 71 -6.09 4.03 3.65
N ALA A 72 -7.26 3.74 3.06
CA ALA A 72 -7.56 4.06 1.66
C ALA A 72 -8.39 5.35 1.63
N ILE A 73 -8.00 6.33 0.82
CA ILE A 73 -8.67 7.63 0.71
C ILE A 73 -9.24 7.79 -0.69
N VAL A 74 -10.57 7.91 -0.82
CA VAL A 74 -11.25 8.08 -2.10
C VAL A 74 -12.39 9.09 -1.94
N ASN A 75 -12.47 10.09 -2.82
CA ASN A 75 -13.57 11.04 -2.86
C ASN A 75 -13.93 11.66 -1.50
N GLY A 76 -12.91 12.03 -0.72
CA GLY A 76 -13.08 12.65 0.60
C GLY A 76 -13.53 11.70 1.73
N LYS A 77 -13.52 10.39 1.50
CA LYS A 77 -13.73 9.35 2.51
C LYS A 77 -12.43 8.61 2.79
N LEU A 78 -12.25 8.19 4.04
CA LEU A 78 -11.15 7.34 4.47
C LEU A 78 -11.74 5.99 4.89
N PHE A 79 -11.19 4.90 4.36
CA PHE A 79 -11.55 3.54 4.71
C PHE A 79 -10.36 2.83 5.35
N THR A 80 -10.60 2.14 6.46
CA THR A 80 -9.58 1.34 7.15
C THR A 80 -10.26 0.21 7.91
N MET A 81 -9.50 -0.68 8.52
CA MET A 81 -10.05 -1.76 9.35
C MET A 81 -9.57 -1.67 10.79
N GLY A 82 -10.34 -2.21 11.73
CA GLY A 82 -9.97 -2.25 13.13
C GLY A 82 -10.78 -3.27 13.91
N THR A 83 -10.89 -3.10 15.23
CA THR A 83 -11.65 -4.02 16.07
C THR A 83 -12.61 -3.27 16.99
N ARG A 84 -13.87 -3.71 17.08
CA ARG A 84 -14.84 -3.20 18.04
C ARG A 84 -15.75 -4.34 18.48
N ASP A 85 -16.10 -4.39 19.75
CA ASP A 85 -17.08 -5.34 20.31
C ASP A 85 -16.88 -6.81 19.92
N GLY A 86 -15.61 -7.26 19.88
CA GLY A 86 -15.26 -8.63 19.53
C GLY A 86 -15.26 -8.98 18.04
N ALA A 87 -15.50 -8.00 17.15
CA ALA A 87 -15.40 -8.15 15.70
C ALA A 87 -14.24 -7.35 15.08
N GLU A 88 -13.64 -7.89 14.02
CA GLU A 88 -12.92 -7.08 13.03
C GLU A 88 -13.95 -6.33 12.19
N ILE A 89 -13.72 -5.04 11.99
CA ILE A 89 -14.64 -4.14 11.33
C ILE A 89 -13.95 -3.34 10.24
N LEU A 90 -14.67 -3.08 9.15
CA LEU A 90 -14.38 -2.04 8.17
C LEU A 90 -14.96 -0.72 8.71
N ILE A 91 -14.18 0.35 8.64
CA ILE A 91 -14.50 1.67 9.18
C ILE A 91 -14.44 2.66 8.03
N ALA A 92 -15.49 3.46 7.86
CA ALA A 92 -15.49 4.61 6.97
C ALA A 92 -15.55 5.90 7.77
N LEU A 93 -14.63 6.82 7.48
CA LEU A 93 -14.57 8.15 8.05
C LEU A 93 -14.71 9.21 6.95
N ASN A 94 -15.18 10.40 7.31
CA ASN A 94 -14.97 11.60 6.52
C ASN A 94 -13.49 11.99 6.58
N ALA A 95 -12.77 11.98 5.47
CA ALA A 95 -11.33 12.25 5.44
C ALA A 95 -10.96 13.71 5.76
N ASN A 96 -11.93 14.62 5.77
CA ASN A 96 -11.73 16.03 6.11
C ASN A 96 -11.94 16.32 7.60
N THR A 97 -12.82 15.57 8.26
CA THR A 97 -13.20 15.85 9.66
C THR A 97 -12.82 14.76 10.65
N GLY A 98 -12.55 13.54 10.17
CA GLY A 98 -12.34 12.35 11.01
C GLY A 98 -13.63 11.78 11.60
N GLU A 99 -14.79 12.30 11.21
CA GLU A 99 -16.11 11.81 11.66
C GLU A 99 -16.39 10.41 11.11
N GLU A 100 -16.86 9.52 11.98
CA GLU A 100 -17.29 8.17 11.59
C GLU A 100 -18.58 8.24 10.77
N LEU A 101 -18.54 7.68 9.57
CA LEU A 101 -19.70 7.60 8.68
C LEU A 101 -20.48 6.31 8.90
N TRP A 102 -19.75 5.18 8.97
CA TRP A 102 -20.31 3.86 9.23
C TRP A 102 -19.22 2.86 9.60
N THR A 103 -19.63 1.73 10.18
CA THR A 103 -18.79 0.54 10.35
C THR A 103 -19.52 -0.70 9.86
N ALA A 104 -18.77 -1.70 9.39
CA ALA A 104 -19.31 -2.97 8.93
C ALA A 104 -18.49 -4.14 9.46
N SER A 105 -19.14 -5.22 9.89
CA SER A 105 -18.44 -6.41 10.40
C SER A 105 -17.81 -7.22 9.26
N ILE A 106 -16.53 -7.51 9.41
CA ILE A 106 -15.73 -8.41 8.56
C ILE A 106 -15.82 -9.84 9.10
N GLY A 107 -15.63 -10.00 10.41
CA GLY A 107 -15.65 -11.30 11.10
C GLY A 107 -15.23 -11.17 12.57
N PRO A 108 -15.05 -12.29 13.28
CA PRO A 108 -14.59 -12.27 14.68
C PRO A 108 -13.14 -11.77 14.80
N VAL A 109 -12.81 -11.12 15.93
CA VAL A 109 -11.43 -10.72 16.24
C VAL A 109 -10.54 -11.94 16.43
N VAL A 110 -9.38 -11.91 15.80
CA VAL A 110 -8.28 -12.85 16.09
C VAL A 110 -7.19 -12.13 16.87
N LYS A 111 -6.72 -12.77 17.94
CA LYS A 111 -5.57 -12.30 18.72
C LYS A 111 -4.32 -13.04 18.28
N PHE A 112 -3.26 -12.28 18.07
CA PHE A 112 -1.92 -12.79 17.80
C PHE A 112 -0.95 -12.21 18.83
N ASP A 113 0.20 -12.85 19.01
CA ASP A 113 1.24 -12.44 19.97
C ASP A 113 1.99 -11.14 19.56
N ARG A 114 1.67 -10.57 18.41
CA ARG A 114 2.18 -9.28 17.90
C ARG A 114 1.05 -8.26 17.69
N GLY A 115 0.07 -8.27 18.58
CA GLY A 115 -1.14 -7.45 18.49
C GLY A 115 -2.27 -8.11 17.69
N GLY A 116 -3.52 -7.87 18.11
CA GLY A 116 -4.71 -8.41 17.44
C GLY A 116 -5.25 -7.51 16.33
N GLY A 117 -6.26 -8.01 15.61
CA GLY A 117 -7.02 -7.24 14.62
C GLY A 117 -6.45 -7.23 13.20
N PRO A 118 -7.14 -6.53 12.28
CA PRO A 118 -6.84 -6.59 10.85
C PRO A 118 -5.58 -5.76 10.49
N ARG A 119 -4.86 -6.23 9.46
CA ARG A 119 -3.53 -5.71 9.06
C ARG A 119 -3.49 -5.12 7.66
N GLY A 120 -4.21 -5.70 6.70
CA GLY A 120 -4.25 -5.21 5.33
C GLY A 120 -4.88 -3.82 5.22
N THR A 121 -4.68 -3.13 4.11
CA THR A 121 -5.42 -1.92 3.74
C THR A 121 -6.59 -2.33 2.84
N PRO A 122 -7.82 -1.87 3.09
CA PRO A 122 -8.93 -2.15 2.19
C PRO A 122 -8.69 -1.52 0.81
N THR A 123 -9.15 -2.18 -0.24
CA THR A 123 -9.07 -1.67 -1.62
C THR A 123 -10.44 -1.14 -2.04
N VAL A 124 -10.48 0.08 -2.56
CA VAL A 124 -11.70 0.73 -3.06
C VAL A 124 -11.67 0.75 -4.59
N ASP A 125 -12.71 0.23 -5.23
CA ASP A 125 -12.89 0.29 -6.68
C ASP A 125 -14.36 0.60 -7.00
N GLY A 126 -14.61 1.79 -7.56
CA GLY A 126 -15.95 2.29 -7.84
C GLY A 126 -16.82 2.35 -6.58
N ASP A 127 -17.94 1.62 -6.61
CA ASP A 127 -18.94 1.57 -5.54
C ASP A 127 -18.65 0.51 -4.47
N TYR A 128 -17.52 -0.21 -4.58
CA TYR A 128 -17.21 -1.35 -3.72
C TYR A 128 -15.88 -1.21 -2.97
N ILE A 129 -15.82 -1.84 -1.81
CA ILE A 129 -14.65 -1.94 -0.94
C ILE A 129 -14.38 -3.42 -0.67
N TYR A 130 -13.13 -3.82 -0.83
CA TYR A 130 -12.66 -5.18 -0.60
C TYR A 130 -11.72 -5.19 0.60
N ALA A 131 -12.02 -6.02 1.59
CA ALA A 131 -11.34 -6.02 2.87
C ALA A 131 -11.08 -7.44 3.35
N LEU A 132 -9.84 -7.72 3.76
CA LEU A 132 -9.39 -9.02 4.24
C LEU A 132 -9.05 -8.95 5.74
N GLY A 133 -9.85 -9.66 6.54
CA GLY A 133 -9.59 -9.82 7.96
C GLY A 133 -8.43 -10.77 8.26
N GLY A 134 -7.88 -10.68 9.47
CA GLY A 134 -6.70 -11.46 9.89
C GLY A 134 -6.94 -12.99 9.88
N GLN A 135 -8.18 -13.43 10.09
CA GLN A 135 -8.56 -14.84 10.00
C GLN A 135 -8.59 -15.37 8.55
N GLY A 136 -8.66 -14.48 7.55
CA GLY A 136 -8.92 -14.83 6.16
C GLY A 136 -10.38 -14.65 5.75
N ASN A 137 -11.13 -13.76 6.40
CA ASN A 137 -12.48 -13.37 5.96
C ASN A 137 -12.34 -12.24 4.93
N LEU A 138 -12.49 -12.56 3.64
CA LEU A 138 -12.53 -11.58 2.55
C LEU A 138 -13.98 -11.14 2.34
N ILE A 139 -14.22 -9.83 2.36
CA ILE A 139 -15.54 -9.26 2.11
C ILE A 139 -15.50 -8.27 0.94
N CYS A 140 -16.62 -8.16 0.23
CA CYS A 140 -16.96 -6.99 -0.57
C CYS A 140 -18.11 -6.26 0.11
N ALA A 141 -18.00 -4.94 0.25
CA ALA A 141 -19.01 -4.08 0.84
C ALA A 141 -19.25 -2.82 -0.01
N ALA A 142 -20.47 -2.28 0.04
CA ALA A 142 -20.80 -1.04 -0.64
C ALA A 142 -20.10 0.16 0.02
N VAL A 143 -19.51 1.05 -0.78
CA VAL A 143 -18.90 2.33 -0.33
C VAL A 143 -19.91 3.23 0.38
N ALA A 144 -21.18 3.14 -0.01
CA ALA A 144 -22.24 4.02 0.47
C ALA A 144 -22.53 3.83 1.97
N ASP A 145 -22.66 2.58 2.42
CA ASP A 145 -23.17 2.26 3.76
C ASP A 145 -22.50 1.03 4.41
N GLY A 146 -21.47 0.47 3.80
CA GLY A 146 -20.76 -0.69 4.33
C GLY A 146 -21.52 -2.01 4.25
N LYS A 147 -22.70 -2.05 3.61
CA LYS A 147 -23.44 -3.31 3.46
C LYS A 147 -22.64 -4.31 2.66
N ALA A 148 -22.47 -5.50 3.22
CA ALA A 148 -21.78 -6.58 2.53
C ALA A 148 -22.57 -7.06 1.31
N VAL A 149 -21.85 -7.18 0.19
CA VAL A 149 -22.35 -7.70 -1.09
C VAL A 149 -22.09 -9.21 -1.16
N TRP A 150 -20.88 -9.62 -0.81
CA TRP A 150 -20.48 -11.02 -0.73
C TRP A 150 -19.35 -11.22 0.29
N ARG A 151 -19.14 -12.48 0.69
CA ARG A 151 -18.04 -12.90 1.57
C ARG A 151 -17.43 -14.20 1.04
N VAL A 152 -16.13 -14.34 1.21
CA VAL A 152 -15.36 -15.56 0.90
C VAL A 152 -14.38 -15.79 2.04
N ALA A 153 -14.28 -17.03 2.53
CA ALA A 153 -13.20 -17.41 3.43
C ALA A 153 -12.00 -17.90 2.63
N MET A 154 -10.79 -17.45 2.98
CA MET A 154 -9.54 -17.96 2.40
C MET A 154 -9.40 -19.47 2.60
N ALA A 155 -9.99 -20.03 3.67
CA ALA A 155 -10.05 -21.47 3.90
C ALA A 155 -10.86 -22.23 2.83
N ASP A 156 -11.95 -21.65 2.31
CA ASP A 156 -12.73 -22.27 1.23
C ASP A 156 -11.90 -22.38 -0.06
N LEU A 157 -10.96 -21.44 -0.22
CA LEU A 157 -9.97 -21.39 -1.30
C LEU A 157 -8.75 -22.28 -1.05
N GLY A 158 -8.71 -23.07 0.03
CA GLY A 158 -7.59 -23.98 0.38
C GLY A 158 -6.54 -23.35 1.30
N GLY A 159 -6.73 -22.09 1.69
CA GLY A 159 -5.81 -21.33 2.52
C GLY A 159 -5.77 -21.76 3.97
N LYS A 160 -4.63 -21.48 4.62
CA LYS A 160 -4.44 -21.63 6.05
C LYS A 160 -3.92 -20.31 6.61
N THR A 161 -4.55 -19.85 7.68
CA THR A 161 -4.18 -18.59 8.35
C THR A 161 -2.70 -18.63 8.77
N PRO A 162 -1.87 -17.67 8.32
CA PRO A 162 -0.48 -17.55 8.78
C PRO A 162 -0.38 -17.27 10.28
N ASN A 163 0.82 -17.45 10.87
CA ASN A 163 1.05 -17.29 12.31
C ASN A 163 0.57 -15.95 12.89
N TRP A 164 0.67 -14.87 12.10
CA TRP A 164 0.22 -13.53 12.48
C TRP A 164 -1.02 -13.06 11.69
N GLY A 165 -1.78 -14.01 11.15
CA GLY A 165 -2.96 -13.74 10.33
C GLY A 165 -2.63 -13.29 8.92
N TYR A 166 -3.64 -13.21 8.07
CA TYR A 166 -3.49 -12.58 6.77
C TYR A 166 -3.22 -11.08 6.94
N ALA A 167 -2.21 -10.59 6.22
CA ALA A 167 -1.85 -9.17 6.17
C ALA A 167 -1.87 -8.59 4.75
N GLU A 168 -2.14 -9.42 3.75
CA GLU A 168 -2.29 -8.99 2.37
C GLU A 168 -3.40 -7.94 2.24
N SER A 169 -3.13 -6.94 1.41
CA SER A 169 -4.13 -6.02 0.90
C SER A 169 -4.51 -6.48 -0.51
N VAL A 170 -5.71 -7.06 -0.64
CA VAL A 170 -6.15 -7.69 -1.91
C VAL A 170 -6.10 -6.70 -3.06
N LEU A 171 -5.67 -7.19 -4.22
CA LEU A 171 -5.60 -6.40 -5.44
C LEU A 171 -6.96 -6.41 -6.14
N VAL A 172 -7.39 -5.28 -6.67
CA VAL A 172 -8.48 -5.23 -7.64
C VAL A 172 -7.87 -4.87 -8.99
N ASP A 173 -8.16 -5.69 -9.99
CA ASP A 173 -7.73 -5.44 -11.36
C ASP A 173 -8.87 -5.78 -12.33
N ALA A 174 -9.33 -4.75 -13.06
CA ALA A 174 -10.51 -4.81 -13.93
C ALA A 174 -11.75 -5.40 -13.23
N ASP A 175 -12.15 -6.62 -13.59
CA ASP A 175 -13.30 -7.36 -13.09
C ASP A 175 -12.94 -8.34 -11.95
N LYS A 176 -11.68 -8.35 -11.49
CA LYS A 176 -11.16 -9.35 -10.56
C LYS A 176 -10.71 -8.76 -9.22
N VAL A 177 -10.97 -9.52 -8.16
CA VAL A 177 -10.27 -9.39 -6.87
C VAL A 177 -9.25 -10.51 -6.80
N VAL A 178 -7.98 -10.16 -6.66
CA VAL A 178 -6.86 -11.10 -6.59
C VAL A 178 -6.34 -11.16 -5.18
N CYS A 179 -6.17 -12.37 -4.67
CA CYS A 179 -5.74 -12.64 -3.31
C CYS A 179 -4.83 -13.87 -3.25
N THR A 180 -4.16 -14.04 -2.12
CA THR A 180 -3.20 -15.11 -1.87
C THR A 180 -3.69 -16.00 -0.73
N PRO A 181 -4.64 -16.92 -0.95
CA PRO A 181 -5.04 -17.89 0.08
C PRO A 181 -3.86 -18.74 0.54
N GLY A 182 -2.93 -19.05 -0.38
CA GLY A 182 -1.95 -20.10 -0.19
C GLY A 182 -2.56 -21.50 -0.28
N GLY A 183 -1.71 -22.52 -0.36
CA GLY A 183 -2.14 -23.91 -0.15
C GLY A 183 -2.42 -24.70 -1.43
N ASP A 184 -3.03 -25.86 -1.26
CA ASP A 184 -3.06 -26.96 -2.23
C ASP A 184 -4.00 -26.75 -3.42
N LYS A 185 -4.99 -25.86 -3.31
CA LYS A 185 -5.85 -25.46 -4.45
C LYS A 185 -5.21 -24.41 -5.36
N GLY A 186 -4.05 -23.87 -4.97
CA GLY A 186 -3.34 -22.80 -5.66
C GLY A 186 -3.08 -21.62 -4.72
N ALA A 187 -1.87 -21.08 -4.77
CA ALA A 187 -1.43 -20.04 -3.85
C ALA A 187 -2.10 -18.69 -4.13
N ILE A 188 -2.41 -18.39 -5.39
CA ILE A 188 -3.06 -17.16 -5.84
C ILE A 188 -4.43 -17.50 -6.45
N ALA A 189 -5.43 -16.71 -6.11
CA ALA A 189 -6.79 -16.83 -6.61
C ALA A 189 -7.28 -15.49 -7.17
N ALA A 190 -7.97 -15.54 -8.31
CA ALA A 190 -8.75 -14.41 -8.80
C ALA A 190 -10.24 -14.73 -8.67
N LEU A 191 -10.98 -13.79 -8.09
CA LEU A 191 -12.41 -13.85 -7.88
C LEU A 191 -13.11 -12.79 -8.74
N ASP A 192 -14.32 -13.08 -9.22
CA ASP A 192 -15.20 -12.07 -9.80
C ASP A 192 -15.47 -11.00 -8.75
N LYS A 193 -15.18 -9.74 -9.06
CA LYS A 193 -15.26 -8.66 -8.08
C LYS A 193 -16.69 -8.39 -7.59
N THR A 194 -17.70 -8.70 -8.39
CA THR A 194 -19.10 -8.44 -8.07
C THR A 194 -19.79 -9.61 -7.38
N MET A 195 -19.32 -10.84 -7.62
CA MET A 195 -19.96 -12.06 -7.12
C MET A 195 -19.13 -12.81 -6.06
N GLY A 196 -17.82 -12.55 -5.95
CA GLY A 196 -16.91 -13.30 -5.09
C GLY A 196 -16.67 -14.74 -5.56
N LYS A 197 -17.05 -15.09 -6.80
CA LYS A 197 -16.87 -16.44 -7.35
C LYS A 197 -15.47 -16.59 -7.92
N VAL A 198 -14.85 -17.75 -7.72
CA VAL A 198 -13.54 -18.07 -8.30
C VAL A 198 -13.61 -18.01 -9.82
N VAL A 199 -12.75 -17.17 -10.42
CA VAL A 199 -12.48 -17.14 -11.87
C VAL A 199 -11.37 -18.13 -12.18
N TRP A 200 -10.26 -18.07 -11.44
CA TRP A 200 -9.16 -19.01 -11.55
C TRP A 200 -8.38 -19.14 -10.23
N GLN A 201 -7.61 -20.22 -10.09
CA GLN A 201 -6.59 -20.41 -9.05
C GLN A 201 -5.30 -20.97 -9.69
N SER A 202 -4.14 -20.54 -9.20
CA SER A 202 -2.82 -20.91 -9.73
C SER A 202 -2.42 -22.34 -9.33
N LYS A 203 -3.05 -23.36 -9.93
CA LYS A 203 -2.91 -24.78 -9.51
C LYS A 203 -1.47 -25.32 -9.54
N GLU A 204 -0.61 -24.76 -10.39
CA GLU A 204 0.79 -25.17 -10.54
C GLU A 204 1.72 -24.56 -9.49
N PHE A 205 1.20 -23.67 -8.65
CA PHE A 205 1.95 -22.97 -7.61
C PHE A 205 1.16 -22.98 -6.30
N THR A 206 1.67 -23.73 -5.31
CA THR A 206 0.95 -24.05 -4.06
C THR A 206 1.70 -23.62 -2.81
N ASP A 207 2.55 -22.59 -2.92
CA ASP A 207 3.21 -22.02 -1.75
C ASP A 207 2.18 -21.56 -0.70
N PRO A 208 2.53 -21.62 0.60
CA PRO A 208 1.68 -21.05 1.63
C PRO A 208 1.64 -19.51 1.51
N ALA A 209 0.56 -18.92 2.02
CA ALA A 209 0.43 -17.47 2.12
C ALA A 209 1.41 -16.89 3.15
N HIS A 210 1.74 -15.61 2.96
CA HIS A 210 2.45 -14.82 3.97
C HIS A 210 1.92 -13.39 4.01
N TYR A 211 2.78 -12.39 4.22
CA TYR A 211 2.34 -11.03 4.56
C TYR A 211 2.50 -10.01 3.43
N ALA A 212 3.14 -10.36 2.31
CA ALA A 212 3.27 -9.49 1.14
C ALA A 212 1.96 -9.38 0.35
N SER A 213 1.81 -8.26 -0.36
CA SER A 213 0.66 -8.01 -1.23
C SER A 213 1.05 -8.12 -2.71
N ILE A 214 0.11 -8.58 -3.54
CA ILE A 214 0.29 -8.73 -4.99
C ILE A 214 0.49 -7.37 -5.66
N ILE A 215 1.34 -7.29 -6.68
CA ILE A 215 1.38 -6.14 -7.62
C ILE A 215 1.03 -6.59 -9.04
N VAL A 216 0.66 -5.64 -9.88
CA VAL A 216 0.50 -5.86 -11.31
C VAL A 216 1.74 -5.40 -12.06
N ALA A 217 2.17 -6.17 -13.05
CA ALA A 217 3.19 -5.77 -14.01
C ALA A 217 2.70 -6.03 -15.43
N GLU A 218 3.20 -5.22 -16.36
CA GLU A 218 3.11 -5.45 -17.80
C GLU A 218 4.52 -5.71 -18.31
N HIS A 219 4.77 -6.90 -18.83
CA HIS A 219 6.09 -7.28 -19.34
C HIS A 219 5.94 -8.01 -20.66
N SER A 220 6.65 -7.55 -21.70
CA SER A 220 6.60 -8.14 -23.06
C SER A 220 5.17 -8.30 -23.61
N GLY A 221 4.27 -7.36 -23.29
CA GLY A 221 2.86 -7.39 -23.72
C GLY A 221 1.96 -8.36 -22.93
N THR A 222 2.46 -8.94 -21.83
CA THR A 222 1.70 -9.80 -20.94
C THR A 222 1.46 -9.11 -19.61
N ARG A 223 0.19 -9.06 -19.21
CA ARG A 223 -0.25 -8.63 -17.88
C ARG A 223 -0.08 -9.77 -16.89
N GLU A 224 0.69 -9.54 -15.84
CA GLU A 224 0.99 -10.54 -14.83
C GLU A 224 0.78 -10.02 -13.41
N TYR A 225 0.49 -10.93 -12.51
CA TYR A 225 0.44 -10.69 -11.07
C TYR A 225 1.71 -11.23 -10.43
N ILE A 226 2.41 -10.36 -9.72
CA ILE A 226 3.65 -10.69 -9.05
C ILE A 226 3.39 -10.78 -7.55
N GLN A 227 3.81 -11.90 -6.95
CA GLN A 227 3.66 -12.13 -5.52
C GLN A 227 4.94 -12.68 -4.90
N LEU A 228 5.21 -12.25 -3.67
CA LEU A 228 6.25 -12.80 -2.82
C LEU A 228 5.62 -13.72 -1.76
N THR A 229 5.99 -14.99 -1.80
CA THR A 229 5.60 -16.03 -0.84
C THR A 229 6.80 -16.42 0.02
N PRO A 230 6.65 -17.30 1.04
CA PRO A 230 7.75 -17.68 1.91
C PRO A 230 8.95 -18.33 1.21
N GLN A 231 8.76 -18.89 0.01
CA GLN A 231 9.81 -19.63 -0.70
C GLN A 231 10.19 -19.01 -2.03
N HIS A 232 9.29 -18.26 -2.67
CA HIS A 232 9.48 -17.77 -4.04
C HIS A 232 8.98 -16.34 -4.22
N VAL A 233 9.57 -15.65 -5.18
CA VAL A 233 8.87 -14.60 -5.93
C VAL A 233 8.37 -15.22 -7.23
N VAL A 234 7.11 -14.98 -7.57
CA VAL A 234 6.42 -15.60 -8.72
C VAL A 234 5.71 -14.54 -9.54
N GLY A 235 5.69 -14.74 -10.86
CA GLY A 235 4.78 -14.07 -11.79
C GLY A 235 3.77 -15.07 -12.35
N VAL A 236 2.48 -14.75 -12.24
CA VAL A 236 1.40 -15.54 -12.84
C VAL A 236 0.61 -14.71 -13.84
N SER A 237 0.11 -15.35 -14.90
CA SER A 237 -0.76 -14.72 -15.89
C SER A 237 -2.01 -14.14 -15.23
N ALA A 238 -2.30 -12.86 -15.49
CA ALA A 238 -3.52 -12.23 -14.98
C ALA A 238 -4.80 -12.84 -15.59
N THR A 239 -4.67 -13.48 -16.76
CA THR A 239 -5.79 -14.05 -17.51
C THR A 239 -6.29 -15.35 -16.89
N ASP A 240 -5.38 -16.27 -16.55
CA ASP A 240 -5.74 -17.65 -16.19
C ASP A 240 -4.99 -18.21 -14.97
N GLY A 241 -4.08 -17.43 -14.38
CA GLY A 241 -3.30 -17.84 -13.21
C GLY A 241 -2.21 -18.86 -13.49
N SER A 242 -1.89 -19.13 -14.76
CA SER A 242 -0.74 -19.98 -15.13
C SER A 242 0.57 -19.34 -14.66
N VAL A 243 1.53 -20.18 -14.23
CA VAL A 243 2.84 -19.69 -13.78
C VAL A 243 3.65 -19.28 -15.02
N LEU A 244 4.02 -18.00 -15.08
CA LEU A 244 4.87 -17.48 -16.15
C LEU A 244 6.34 -17.72 -15.78
N TRP A 245 6.72 -17.36 -14.56
CA TRP A 245 8.07 -17.53 -14.03
C TRP A 245 8.04 -17.61 -12.50
N LYS A 246 9.11 -18.17 -11.92
CA LYS A 246 9.33 -18.14 -10.47
C LYS A 246 10.82 -18.16 -10.16
N SER A 247 11.22 -17.42 -9.14
CA SER A 247 12.58 -17.43 -8.60
C SER A 247 12.55 -17.80 -7.12
N PRO A 248 13.44 -18.70 -6.65
CA PRO A 248 13.63 -18.92 -5.22
C PRO A 248 14.02 -17.64 -4.49
N PHE A 249 13.34 -17.41 -3.37
CA PHE A 249 13.66 -16.41 -2.36
C PHE A 249 13.23 -16.97 -0.99
N PRO A 250 14.03 -17.86 -0.39
CA PRO A 250 13.65 -18.52 0.85
C PRO A 250 13.68 -17.52 2.01
N GLY A 251 12.50 -17.06 2.40
CA GLY A 251 12.30 -16.29 3.62
C GLY A 251 12.64 -17.13 4.85
N ARG A 252 12.77 -16.46 6.01
CA ARG A 252 13.05 -17.14 7.29
C ARG A 252 11.83 -17.22 8.20
N VAL A 253 11.40 -16.08 8.70
CA VAL A 253 10.35 -15.99 9.72
C VAL A 253 9.12 -15.29 9.16
N ALA A 254 9.31 -14.17 8.48
CA ALA A 254 8.26 -13.40 7.82
C ALA A 254 8.77 -12.88 6.47
N VAL A 255 7.95 -12.93 5.41
CA VAL A 255 8.13 -12.15 4.19
C VAL A 255 6.96 -11.19 4.08
N ILE A 256 7.27 -9.89 4.14
CA ILE A 256 6.29 -8.82 4.36
C ILE A 256 6.39 -7.75 3.27
N PRO A 257 7.58 -7.29 2.84
CA PRO A 257 7.66 -6.24 1.84
C PRO A 257 7.00 -6.66 0.52
N THR A 258 6.15 -5.77 0.00
CA THR A 258 5.50 -5.93 -1.30
C THR A 258 6.56 -5.79 -2.41
N PRO A 259 6.58 -6.67 -3.44
CA PRO A 259 7.52 -6.55 -4.56
C PRO A 259 7.48 -5.18 -5.24
N ILE A 260 8.57 -4.82 -5.90
CA ILE A 260 8.65 -3.62 -6.75
C ILE A 260 8.99 -4.07 -8.17
N PHE A 261 8.17 -3.67 -9.14
CA PHE A 261 8.45 -3.88 -10.56
C PHE A 261 8.90 -2.56 -11.19
N HIS A 262 10.05 -2.57 -11.84
CA HIS A 262 10.58 -1.42 -12.55
C HIS A 262 11.55 -1.87 -13.65
N ASP A 263 11.41 -1.29 -14.85
CA ASP A 263 12.28 -1.56 -16.01
C ASP A 263 12.51 -3.05 -16.31
N GLY A 264 11.43 -3.85 -16.29
CA GLY A 264 11.49 -5.30 -16.54
C GLY A 264 12.20 -6.09 -15.45
N CYS A 265 12.42 -5.50 -14.27
CA CYS A 265 13.02 -6.15 -13.12
C CYS A 265 12.05 -6.17 -11.93
N VAL A 266 12.13 -7.24 -11.15
CA VAL A 266 11.36 -7.47 -9.92
C VAL A 266 12.30 -7.46 -8.74
N TYR A 267 12.15 -6.48 -7.86
CA TYR A 267 12.87 -6.39 -6.60
C TYR A 267 12.05 -6.95 -5.45
N VAL A 268 12.69 -7.76 -4.61
CA VAL A 268 12.13 -8.28 -3.36
C VAL A 268 13.15 -8.17 -2.22
N THR A 269 12.64 -8.03 -1.00
CA THR A 269 13.45 -8.01 0.22
C THR A 269 12.67 -8.62 1.38
N ALA A 270 13.38 -9.14 2.37
CA ALA A 270 12.82 -9.53 3.66
C ALA A 270 13.84 -9.42 4.79
N GLY A 271 13.32 -9.19 6.00
CA GLY A 271 14.08 -9.11 7.25
C GLY A 271 14.59 -10.47 7.70
N TYR A 272 14.90 -10.58 9.00
CA TYR A 272 15.37 -11.85 9.59
C TYR A 272 16.60 -12.45 8.89
N GLY A 273 17.41 -11.60 8.24
CA GLY A 273 18.60 -12.02 7.49
C GLY A 273 18.33 -12.62 6.11
N ALA A 274 17.11 -12.52 5.56
CA ALA A 274 16.81 -12.96 4.19
C ALA A 274 17.47 -12.07 3.13
N GLY A 275 17.50 -10.75 3.33
CA GLY A 275 18.20 -9.83 2.43
C GLY A 275 17.34 -9.36 1.27
N SER A 276 17.96 -9.05 0.13
CA SER A 276 17.30 -8.53 -1.06
C SER A 276 17.78 -9.20 -2.33
N LYS A 277 16.91 -9.20 -3.35
CA LYS A 277 17.15 -9.81 -4.65
C LYS A 277 16.50 -8.99 -5.76
N LEU A 278 17.16 -8.92 -6.91
CA LEU A 278 16.59 -8.36 -8.14
C LEU A 278 16.59 -9.42 -9.24
N VAL A 279 15.40 -9.72 -9.75
CA VAL A 279 15.18 -10.68 -10.84
C VAL A 279 14.86 -9.90 -12.11
N LYS A 280 15.64 -10.11 -13.18
CA LYS A 280 15.34 -9.55 -14.50
C LYS A 280 14.43 -10.50 -15.27
N LEU A 281 13.37 -9.95 -15.85
CA LEU A 281 12.46 -10.65 -16.74
C LEU A 281 12.93 -10.46 -18.19
N GLY A 282 13.20 -11.56 -18.87
CA GLY A 282 13.55 -11.64 -20.28
C GLY A 282 12.35 -11.90 -21.19
N ALA A 283 12.61 -12.21 -22.45
CA ALA A 283 11.59 -12.71 -23.37
C ALA A 283 11.13 -14.12 -22.96
N ASP A 284 9.92 -14.51 -23.37
CA ASP A 284 9.36 -15.84 -23.14
C ASP A 284 9.40 -16.31 -21.68
N ASN A 285 9.20 -15.36 -20.76
CA ASN A 285 9.23 -15.54 -19.30
C ASN A 285 10.54 -16.11 -18.76
N GLN A 286 11.64 -16.05 -19.51
CA GLN A 286 12.97 -16.38 -18.98
C GLN A 286 13.36 -15.38 -17.91
N ILE A 287 13.98 -15.85 -16.84
CA ILE A 287 14.42 -15.00 -15.74
C ILE A 287 15.92 -15.16 -15.48
N SER A 288 16.54 -14.10 -14.98
CA SER A 288 17.91 -14.13 -14.48
C SER A 288 18.05 -13.27 -13.25
N ASP A 289 18.76 -13.77 -12.24
CA ASP A 289 19.09 -12.97 -11.06
C ASP A 289 20.16 -11.93 -11.43
N VAL A 290 19.86 -10.65 -11.21
CA VAL A 290 20.83 -9.56 -11.39
C VAL A 290 21.75 -9.50 -10.17
N TYR A 291 21.16 -9.57 -8.97
CA TYR A 291 21.89 -9.72 -7.71
C TYR A 291 21.02 -10.39 -6.64
N GLU A 292 21.71 -10.97 -5.66
CA GLU A 292 21.17 -11.37 -4.36
C GLU A 292 22.20 -11.00 -3.30
N ASN A 293 21.78 -10.24 -2.27
CA ASN A 293 22.69 -9.75 -1.22
C ASN A 293 21.97 -9.50 0.11
N LYS A 294 22.70 -8.98 1.10
CA LYS A 294 22.19 -8.71 2.45
C LYS A 294 22.18 -7.22 2.80
N GLU A 295 22.22 -6.33 1.81
CA GLU A 295 22.25 -4.88 2.04
C GLU A 295 20.91 -4.41 2.62
N MET A 296 19.81 -4.62 1.89
CA MET A 296 18.46 -4.33 2.37
C MET A 296 17.81 -5.60 2.93
N LYS A 297 17.70 -5.68 4.26
CA LYS A 297 16.94 -6.70 4.99
C LYS A 297 15.70 -6.03 5.59
N ASN A 298 14.76 -5.62 4.74
CA ASN A 298 13.61 -4.85 5.22
C ASN A 298 12.62 -5.75 5.96
N HIS A 299 12.30 -5.37 7.19
CA HIS A 299 11.47 -6.19 8.06
C HIS A 299 9.97 -5.98 7.79
N HIS A 300 9.41 -4.84 8.20
CA HIS A 300 7.97 -4.53 8.07
C HIS A 300 7.69 -3.20 7.37
N GLY A 301 8.67 -2.30 7.32
CA GLY A 301 8.44 -0.89 7.02
C GLY A 301 8.23 -0.54 5.56
N GLY A 302 8.46 -1.51 4.66
CA GLY A 302 8.43 -1.30 3.21
C GLY A 302 9.70 -0.69 2.66
N VAL A 303 9.77 -0.65 1.33
CA VAL A 303 10.84 -0.02 0.55
C VAL A 303 10.19 0.75 -0.59
N VAL A 304 10.58 2.00 -0.81
CA VAL A 304 10.12 2.81 -1.96
C VAL A 304 11.25 2.97 -2.97
N LEU A 305 10.90 3.02 -4.25
CA LEU A 305 11.83 3.35 -5.34
C LEU A 305 11.59 4.81 -5.76
N VAL A 306 12.64 5.64 -5.68
CA VAL A 306 12.60 7.05 -6.11
C VAL A 306 13.79 7.32 -7.02
N GLY A 307 13.52 7.57 -8.30
CA GLY A 307 14.58 7.59 -9.32
C GLY A 307 15.18 6.20 -9.47
N ASP A 308 16.51 6.10 -9.39
CA ASP A 308 17.26 4.84 -9.47
C ASP A 308 17.56 4.24 -8.07
N ASP A 309 17.04 4.83 -7.00
CA ASP A 309 17.41 4.50 -5.62
C ASP A 309 16.23 3.95 -4.81
N LEU A 310 16.51 2.87 -4.07
CA LEU A 310 15.60 2.24 -3.12
C LEU A 310 15.84 2.78 -1.71
N TYR A 311 14.78 3.17 -1.02
CA TYR A 311 14.83 3.69 0.36
C TYR A 311 13.99 2.84 1.29
N GLY A 312 14.54 2.49 2.45
CA GLY A 312 13.82 1.75 3.49
C GLY A 312 14.68 1.51 4.72
N TYR A 313 14.10 0.90 5.75
CA TYR A 313 14.87 0.48 6.92
C TYR A 313 15.40 -0.95 6.75
N SER A 314 16.69 -1.17 6.98
CA SER A 314 17.35 -2.48 6.92
C SER A 314 17.80 -2.95 8.31
N ASP A 315 17.46 -4.18 8.67
CA ASP A 315 17.84 -4.77 9.95
C ASP A 315 19.37 -4.73 10.18
N GLY A 316 19.78 -4.08 11.27
CA GLY A 316 21.17 -3.99 11.72
C GLY A 316 21.88 -2.69 11.33
N VAL A 317 21.61 -2.15 10.14
CA VAL A 317 22.30 -0.96 9.59
C VAL A 317 21.45 0.32 9.64
N GLY A 318 20.12 0.21 9.77
CA GLY A 318 19.24 1.38 9.93
C GLY A 318 18.56 1.80 8.64
N TRP A 319 18.26 3.09 8.50
CA TRP A 319 17.72 3.65 7.27
C TRP A 319 18.76 3.56 6.16
N LEU A 320 18.37 3.11 4.98
CA LEU A 320 19.30 2.73 3.94
C LEU A 320 18.81 3.22 2.58
N CYS A 321 19.76 3.68 1.77
CA CYS A 321 19.61 3.89 0.33
C CYS A 321 20.41 2.82 -0.41
N GLN A 322 19.77 2.11 -1.33
CA GLN A 322 20.36 1.07 -2.16
C GLN A 322 20.18 1.44 -3.62
N ASP A 323 21.23 1.30 -4.42
CA ASP A 323 21.12 1.47 -5.87
C ASP A 323 20.29 0.31 -6.44
N PHE A 324 19.18 0.62 -7.12
CA PHE A 324 18.20 -0.37 -7.58
C PHE A 324 18.83 -1.40 -8.51
N LYS A 325 19.67 -0.96 -9.46
CA LYS A 325 20.18 -1.76 -10.57
C LYS A 325 21.35 -2.67 -10.15
N THR A 326 22.22 -2.19 -9.28
CA THR A 326 23.44 -2.89 -8.84
C THR A 326 23.28 -3.56 -7.49
N GLY A 327 22.30 -3.15 -6.70
CA GLY A 327 22.03 -3.68 -5.36
C GLY A 327 23.02 -3.23 -4.30
N LYS A 328 23.93 -2.29 -4.61
CA LYS A 328 24.93 -1.79 -3.68
C LYS A 328 24.31 -0.79 -2.70
N GLU A 329 24.76 -0.83 -1.45
CA GLU A 329 24.49 0.26 -0.51
C GLU A 329 25.08 1.56 -1.05
N VAL A 330 24.27 2.61 -1.09
CA VAL A 330 24.68 3.99 -1.39
C VAL A 330 25.03 4.70 -0.08
N TRP A 331 24.16 4.57 0.92
CA TRP A 331 24.42 5.00 2.30
C TRP A 331 23.51 4.26 3.28
N SER A 332 23.92 4.20 4.55
CA SER A 332 23.11 3.78 5.68
C SER A 332 23.23 4.73 6.87
N GLU A 333 22.15 4.88 7.65
CA GLU A 333 22.06 5.76 8.81
C GLU A 333 21.29 5.06 9.94
N LYS A 334 22.03 4.64 10.98
CA LYS A 334 21.52 3.87 12.10
C LYS A 334 20.98 4.71 13.26
N LYS A 335 21.54 5.91 13.46
CA LYS A 335 21.35 6.71 14.67
C LYS A 335 20.23 7.75 14.52
N ALA A 336 19.86 8.11 13.29
CA ALA A 336 18.90 9.18 13.06
C ALA A 336 17.48 8.86 13.55
N LEU A 337 17.02 7.63 13.35
CA LEU A 337 15.67 7.16 13.70
C LEU A 337 15.64 5.63 13.80
N GLY A 338 14.84 5.09 14.72
CA GLY A 338 14.65 3.65 14.86
C GLY A 338 13.93 3.00 13.66
N LYS A 339 13.66 1.69 13.77
CA LYS A 339 12.94 0.92 12.75
C LYS A 339 11.55 1.48 12.56
N GLY A 340 11.07 1.53 11.32
CA GLY A 340 9.81 2.17 11.01
C GLY A 340 9.31 1.91 9.61
N ALA A 341 8.07 2.33 9.37
CA ALA A 341 7.47 2.37 8.05
C ALA A 341 7.75 3.70 7.34
N LEU A 342 7.62 3.71 6.01
CA LEU A 342 7.76 4.94 5.23
C LEU A 342 6.71 5.08 4.13
N GLY A 343 6.41 6.34 3.81
CA GLY A 343 5.81 6.76 2.55
C GLY A 343 6.69 7.85 1.92
N CYS A 344 6.49 8.12 0.63
CA CYS A 344 7.22 9.16 -0.09
C CYS A 344 6.24 10.09 -0.80
N ALA A 345 6.52 11.39 -0.77
CA ALA A 345 5.80 12.36 -1.59
C ALA A 345 6.71 13.55 -1.87
N ASP A 346 6.65 14.07 -3.09
CA ASP A 346 7.33 15.34 -3.43
C ASP A 346 8.83 15.34 -3.05
N GLY A 347 9.54 14.23 -3.31
CA GLY A 347 10.97 14.09 -2.99
C GLY A 347 11.31 13.96 -1.50
N MET A 348 10.31 13.81 -0.63
CA MET A 348 10.50 13.64 0.81
C MET A 348 10.00 12.28 1.29
N LEU A 349 10.80 11.64 2.14
CA LEU A 349 10.43 10.45 2.91
C LEU A 349 9.70 10.88 4.19
N TYR A 350 8.56 10.27 4.44
CA TYR A 350 7.78 10.38 5.67
C TYR A 350 8.00 9.10 6.46
N CYS A 351 8.91 9.14 7.43
CA CYS A 351 9.36 7.98 8.19
C CYS A 351 8.67 7.92 9.55
N LEU A 352 7.98 6.82 9.86
CA LEU A 352 7.28 6.58 11.13
C LEU A 352 7.95 5.45 11.91
N GLU A 353 8.56 5.78 13.04
CA GLU A 353 9.27 4.84 13.90
C GLU A 353 8.31 4.04 14.79
N GLU A 354 8.56 2.73 14.88
CA GLU A 354 7.58 1.74 15.31
C GLU A 354 7.38 1.66 16.84
N ASP A 355 8.38 2.03 17.65
CA ASP A 355 8.31 1.94 19.11
C ASP A 355 7.78 3.24 19.73
N SER A 356 8.47 4.34 19.44
CA SER A 356 8.22 5.66 20.01
C SER A 356 7.14 6.43 19.30
N GLY A 357 6.76 6.08 18.06
CA GLY A 357 5.84 6.87 17.24
C GLY A 357 6.44 8.22 16.84
N THR A 358 7.77 8.30 16.76
CA THR A 358 8.45 9.48 16.20
C THR A 358 8.29 9.47 14.69
N VAL A 359 7.90 10.61 14.14
CA VAL A 359 7.76 10.85 12.70
C VAL A 359 8.85 11.80 12.26
N VAL A 360 9.55 11.48 11.17
CA VAL A 360 10.60 12.31 10.59
C VAL A 360 10.31 12.56 9.12
N LEU A 361 10.48 13.81 8.69
CA LEU A 361 10.55 14.18 7.29
C LEU A 361 12.03 14.18 6.87
N ALA A 362 12.40 13.45 5.81
CA ALA A 362 13.76 13.38 5.31
C ALA A 362 13.82 13.48 3.78
N GLU A 363 14.93 13.91 3.20
CA GLU A 363 15.10 13.91 1.74
C GLU A 363 15.19 12.48 1.20
N ALA A 364 14.47 12.18 0.11
CA ALA A 364 14.73 10.99 -0.70
C ALA A 364 15.93 11.28 -1.62
N SER A 365 17.14 11.11 -1.10
CA SER A 365 18.37 11.55 -1.75
C SER A 365 19.51 10.54 -1.64
N PRO A 366 20.25 10.25 -2.72
CA PRO A 366 21.43 9.39 -2.67
C PRO A 366 22.63 10.06 -1.99
N LYS A 367 22.53 11.34 -1.60
CA LYS A 367 23.64 12.09 -0.97
C LYS A 367 23.79 11.81 0.53
N GLY A 368 22.87 11.05 1.13
CA GLY A 368 22.86 10.73 2.55
C GLY A 368 21.56 11.14 3.24
N TRP A 369 21.39 10.69 4.49
CA TRP A 369 20.25 11.04 5.31
C TRP A 369 20.26 12.52 5.70
N LYS A 370 19.19 13.25 5.36
CA LYS A 370 18.99 14.64 5.78
C LYS A 370 17.56 14.87 6.21
N ALA A 371 17.36 15.07 7.52
CA ALA A 371 16.06 15.33 8.12
C ALA A 371 15.70 16.83 8.09
N HIS A 372 14.42 17.12 7.87
CA HIS A 372 13.84 18.47 7.76
C HIS A 372 12.69 18.72 8.73
N GLY A 373 12.58 17.89 9.76
CA GLY A 373 11.54 18.04 10.75
C GLY A 373 11.22 16.74 11.43
N ARG A 374 10.70 16.85 12.64
CA ARG A 374 10.22 15.69 13.39
C ARG A 374 9.18 16.08 14.41
N PHE A 375 8.34 15.11 14.76
CA PHE A 375 7.43 15.20 15.88
C PHE A 375 7.17 13.81 16.43
N LYS A 376 6.53 13.74 17.60
CA LYS A 376 6.07 12.48 18.19
C LYS A 376 4.55 12.44 18.10
N LEU A 377 4.00 11.29 17.73
CA LEU A 377 2.56 11.06 17.82
C LEU A 377 2.10 11.33 19.25
N ASP A 378 1.11 12.21 19.38
CA ASP A 378 0.48 12.57 20.64
C ASP A 378 -1.02 12.79 20.39
N PRO A 379 -1.92 12.15 21.18
CA PRO A 379 -1.65 11.11 22.17
C PRO A 379 -1.05 9.84 21.53
N GLN A 380 -0.69 8.84 22.33
CA GLN A 380 -0.36 7.50 21.87
C GLN A 380 -1.39 6.50 22.37
N SER A 381 -1.59 5.42 21.60
CA SER A 381 -2.50 4.34 21.98
C SER A 381 -2.12 3.73 23.31
N LYS A 382 -3.13 3.49 24.15
CA LYS A 382 -2.98 2.79 25.44
C LYS A 382 -3.40 1.33 25.37
N ILE A 383 -3.86 0.87 24.21
CA ILE A 383 -4.37 -0.50 24.01
C ILE A 383 -3.40 -1.39 23.24
N ARG A 384 -2.23 -0.86 22.85
CA ARG A 384 -1.16 -1.65 22.23
C ARG A 384 -0.86 -2.89 23.07
N ASP A 385 -0.79 -4.03 22.41
CA ASP A 385 -0.15 -5.22 22.98
C ASP A 385 1.31 -4.88 23.36
N PRO A 386 1.88 -5.41 24.46
CA PRO A 386 3.27 -5.16 24.83
C PRO A 386 4.29 -5.48 23.73
N GLN A 387 3.99 -6.46 22.88
CA GLN A 387 4.79 -6.82 21.72
C GLN A 387 4.30 -6.18 20.42
N GLY A 388 3.17 -5.48 20.46
CA GLY A 388 2.64 -4.68 19.37
C GLY A 388 3.47 -3.41 19.14
N ARG A 389 3.44 -2.92 17.90
CA ARG A 389 4.19 -1.74 17.43
C ARG A 389 3.33 -0.83 16.58
N ILE A 390 3.93 0.23 16.03
CA ILE A 390 3.31 1.10 15.04
C ILE A 390 3.83 0.70 13.65
N TRP A 391 3.10 -0.17 12.96
CA TRP A 391 3.49 -0.71 11.64
C TRP A 391 2.70 -0.15 10.47
N THR A 392 1.69 0.70 10.72
CA THR A 392 0.89 1.27 9.63
C THR A 392 1.71 2.27 8.83
N HIS A 393 1.74 2.09 7.51
CA HIS A 393 2.46 2.98 6.61
C HIS A 393 1.86 4.39 6.61
N PRO A 394 2.70 5.44 6.61
CA PRO A 394 2.25 6.81 6.36
C PRO A 394 1.61 6.94 4.98
N VAL A 395 0.44 7.59 4.92
CA VAL A 395 -0.25 7.87 3.64
C VAL A 395 -0.32 9.36 3.40
N ILE A 396 0.09 9.79 2.21
CA ILE A 396 0.08 11.18 1.78
C ILE A 396 -0.94 11.32 0.65
N SER A 397 -2.04 12.00 0.93
CA SER A 397 -3.14 12.19 -0.01
C SER A 397 -3.88 13.50 0.26
N ASN A 398 -4.09 14.27 -0.81
CA ASN A 398 -4.81 15.55 -0.81
C ASN A 398 -4.21 16.58 0.15
N GLY A 399 -2.89 16.75 0.10
CA GLY A 399 -2.13 17.67 0.96
C GLY A 399 -2.14 17.28 2.44
N LYS A 400 -2.51 16.04 2.76
CA LYS A 400 -2.61 15.55 4.14
C LYS A 400 -1.75 14.32 4.36
N LEU A 401 -1.23 14.22 5.58
CA LEU A 401 -0.52 13.07 6.09
C LEU A 401 -1.44 12.31 7.06
N TYR A 402 -1.75 11.05 6.75
CA TYR A 402 -2.50 10.15 7.59
C TYR A 402 -1.55 9.15 8.26
N LEU A 403 -1.68 9.03 9.58
CA LEU A 403 -0.89 8.12 10.41
C LEU A 403 -1.84 7.33 11.30
N ARG A 404 -1.38 6.19 11.82
CA ARG A 404 -2.15 5.37 12.74
C ARG A 404 -1.27 4.76 13.82
N ASP A 405 -1.82 4.71 15.02
CA ASP A 405 -1.32 3.97 16.16
C ASP A 405 -2.50 3.23 16.80
N GLN A 406 -2.69 1.97 16.42
CA GLN A 406 -3.81 1.11 16.85
C GLN A 406 -5.18 1.79 16.72
N ASP A 407 -5.79 2.20 17.84
CA ASP A 407 -7.11 2.82 17.93
C ASP A 407 -7.16 4.28 17.48
N ILE A 408 -5.99 4.90 17.29
CA ILE A 408 -5.86 6.32 17.00
C ILE A 408 -5.41 6.52 15.55
N ILE A 409 -6.18 7.28 14.80
CA ILE A 409 -5.87 7.76 13.45
C ILE A 409 -5.67 9.27 13.53
N TYR A 410 -4.59 9.73 12.90
CA TYR A 410 -4.15 11.11 12.91
C TYR A 410 -4.20 11.65 11.49
N CYS A 411 -4.62 12.90 11.34
CA CYS A 411 -4.50 13.63 10.09
C CYS A 411 -3.79 14.95 10.32
N TYR A 412 -2.78 15.21 9.50
CA TYR A 412 -1.98 16.43 9.53
C TYR A 412 -2.03 17.14 8.18
N ASP A 413 -1.99 18.46 8.20
CA ASP A 413 -1.85 19.30 7.01
C ASP A 413 -0.38 19.38 6.62
N VAL A 414 -0.05 18.90 5.43
CA VAL A 414 1.30 18.93 4.87
C VAL A 414 1.37 19.69 3.55
N LYS A 415 0.31 20.44 3.22
CA LYS A 415 0.30 21.28 2.03
C LYS A 415 1.17 22.53 2.25
N GLN A 416 1.94 22.91 1.23
CA GLN A 416 2.60 24.20 1.20
C GLN A 416 1.53 25.28 0.91
N GLY A 417 1.52 26.34 1.74
CA GLY A 417 0.43 27.32 1.87
C GLY A 417 -0.12 27.91 0.57
#